data_AF-A0A9P5UYM8-F1
#
_entry.id   AF-A0A9P5UYM8-F1
#
_cell.length_a   1.000
_cell.length_b   1.000
_cell.length_c   1.000
_cell.angle_alpha   90.00
_cell.angle_beta   90.00
_cell.angle_gamma   90.00
#
_symmetry.space_group_name_H-M   'P 1'
#
loop_
_entity.id
_entity.type
_entity.pdbx_description
1 polymer ?
#
loop_
_entity_poly.entity_id
_entity_poly.type
_entity_poly.pdbx_seq_one_letter_code
_entity_poly.pdbx_strand_id
1 'polypeptide(L)'
;MTDHKQEYLADKDIIDEKFDAERSSIALEEEENSPIPEVAAIVSNKDEPGLPVMTFRYWVMAILFSCLLSFFNQFFWFRSKPMTLSTLVIQLLSYPFGRFMARVLPAGPLNPGPFNIKEHVL
;
A
#
# COMPACT_ATOMS: atom_id res chain seq x y z
N MET A 1 -55.49 -1.19 16.01
CA MET A 1 -54.73 -2.15 16.85
C MET A 1 -53.64 -2.87 16.06
N THR A 2 -53.78 -3.03 14.73
CA THR A 2 -52.86 -3.77 13.85
C THR A 2 -51.66 -2.97 13.34
N ASP A 3 -51.76 -1.64 13.17
CA ASP A 3 -50.66 -0.82 12.63
C ASP A 3 -49.39 -0.82 13.51
N HIS A 4 -49.51 -0.56 14.81
CA HIS A 4 -48.36 -0.52 15.72
C HIS A 4 -47.62 -1.86 15.84
N LYS A 5 -48.31 -2.98 15.59
CA LYS A 5 -47.68 -4.30 15.59
C LYS A 5 -46.86 -4.52 14.31
N GLN A 6 -47.31 -3.96 13.19
CA GLN A 6 -46.60 -4.04 11.92
C GLN A 6 -45.34 -3.19 11.91
N GLU A 7 -45.41 -1.98 12.48
CA GLU A 7 -44.27 -1.07 12.65
C GLU A 7 -43.20 -1.67 13.57
N TYR A 8 -43.61 -2.31 14.68
CA TYR A 8 -42.70 -3.01 15.60
C TYR A 8 -41.98 -4.20 14.93
N LEU A 9 -42.68 -4.96 14.07
CA LEU A 9 -42.08 -6.07 13.36
C LEU A 9 -41.07 -5.59 12.31
N ALA A 10 -41.40 -4.53 11.58
CA ALA A 10 -40.48 -3.94 10.60
C ALA A 10 -39.22 -3.37 11.26
N ASP A 11 -39.34 -2.69 12.41
CA ASP A 11 -38.18 -2.16 13.15
C ASP A 11 -37.29 -3.30 13.70
N LYS A 12 -37.93 -4.37 14.18
CA LYS A 12 -37.21 -5.59 14.61
C LYS A 12 -36.43 -6.23 13.45
N ASP A 13 -37.05 -6.37 12.28
CA ASP A 13 -36.40 -6.96 11.10
C ASP A 13 -35.21 -6.10 10.64
N ILE A 14 -35.32 -4.76 10.70
CA ILE A 14 -34.22 -3.83 10.40
C ILE A 14 -33.07 -3.95 11.41
N ILE A 15 -33.39 -4.12 12.69
CA ILE A 15 -32.39 -4.29 13.76
C ILE A 15 -31.65 -5.62 13.59
N ASP A 16 -32.37 -6.70 13.33
CA ASP A 16 -31.79 -8.02 13.11
C ASP A 16 -30.88 -8.02 11.85
N GLU A 17 -31.30 -7.37 10.76
CA GLU A 17 -30.48 -7.22 9.54
C GLU A 17 -29.21 -6.38 9.77
N LYS A 18 -29.30 -5.29 10.55
CA LYS A 18 -28.12 -4.50 10.94
C LYS A 18 -27.17 -5.29 11.82
N PHE A 19 -27.70 -6.06 12.76
CA PHE A 19 -26.90 -6.89 13.66
C PHE A 19 -26.15 -7.99 12.91
N ASP A 20 -26.81 -8.64 11.94
CA ASP A 20 -26.19 -9.64 11.07
C ASP A 20 -25.13 -9.01 10.15
N ALA A 21 -25.40 -7.82 9.61
CA ALA A 21 -24.42 -7.08 8.81
C ALA A 21 -23.18 -6.70 9.64
N GLU A 22 -23.36 -6.18 10.85
CA GLU A 22 -22.25 -5.82 11.74
C GLU A 22 -21.43 -7.05 12.16
N ARG A 23 -22.10 -8.15 12.51
CA ARG A 23 -21.44 -9.43 12.81
C ARG A 23 -20.66 -9.98 11.61
N SER A 24 -21.20 -9.86 10.40
CA SER A 24 -20.49 -10.25 9.19
C SER A 24 -19.25 -9.39 8.94
N SER A 25 -19.34 -8.08 9.16
CA SER A 25 -18.20 -7.16 8.99
C SER A 25 -17.07 -7.45 9.98
N ILE A 26 -17.38 -7.74 11.24
CA ILE A 26 -16.39 -8.12 12.26
C ILE A 26 -15.75 -9.47 11.93
N ALA A 27 -16.53 -10.44 11.47
CA ALA A 27 -16.00 -11.74 11.06
C ALA A 27 -15.03 -11.63 9.87
N LEU A 28 -15.33 -10.75 8.91
CA LEU A 28 -14.44 -10.45 7.79
C LEU A 28 -13.16 -9.72 8.24
N GLU A 29 -13.25 -8.76 9.17
CA GLU A 29 -12.07 -8.08 9.72
C GLU A 29 -11.16 -9.05 10.50
N GLU A 30 -11.72 -10.03 11.22
CA GLU A 30 -10.94 -11.08 11.90
C GLU A 30 -10.28 -12.05 10.91
N GLU A 31 -10.95 -12.37 9.81
CA GLU A 31 -10.42 -13.25 8.75
C GLU A 31 -9.31 -12.57 7.92
N GLU A 32 -9.43 -11.25 7.68
CA GLU A 32 -8.39 -10.46 7.02
C GLU A 32 -7.16 -10.26 7.92
N ASN A 33 -7.31 -10.40 9.23
CA ASN A 33 -6.20 -10.23 10.15
C ASN A 33 -5.30 -11.45 10.23
N SER A 34 -4.01 -11.22 10.50
CA SER A 34 -3.10 -12.34 10.68
C SER A 34 -3.51 -13.16 11.92
N PRO A 35 -3.56 -14.51 11.84
CA PRO A 35 -3.82 -15.37 13.00
C PRO A 35 -2.78 -15.21 14.12
N ILE A 36 -1.62 -14.64 13.79
CA ILE A 36 -0.49 -14.43 14.68
C ILE A 36 -0.56 -12.98 15.18
N PRO A 37 -0.80 -12.73 16.49
CA PRO A 37 -1.03 -11.39 17.01
C PRO A 37 0.18 -10.47 16.84
N GLU A 38 1.40 -11.02 16.87
CA GLU A 38 2.63 -10.26 16.62
C GLU A 38 2.70 -9.74 15.18
N VAL A 39 2.15 -10.49 14.21
CA VAL A 39 2.12 -10.09 12.79
C VAL A 39 0.99 -9.08 12.54
N ALA A 40 -0.16 -9.28 13.18
CA ALA A 40 -1.29 -8.35 13.13
C ALA A 40 -0.93 -6.95 13.66
N ALA A 41 -0.01 -6.87 14.63
CA ALA A 41 0.40 -5.60 15.23
C ALA A 41 1.42 -4.80 14.40
N ILE A 42 2.16 -5.44 13.48
CA ILE A 42 3.25 -4.80 12.73
C ILE A 42 2.81 -4.19 11.39
N VAL A 43 1.72 -4.69 10.81
CA VAL A 43 1.23 -4.24 9.50
C VAL A 43 -0.26 -3.96 9.64
N SER A 44 -0.70 -2.77 9.22
CA SER A 44 -2.12 -2.47 9.14
C SER A 44 -2.72 -3.17 7.92
N ASN A 45 -3.82 -3.89 8.10
CA ASN A 45 -4.53 -4.53 6.98
C ASN A 45 -5.44 -3.55 6.22
N LYS A 46 -5.59 -2.32 6.72
CA LYS A 46 -6.44 -1.31 6.08
C LYS A 46 -5.65 -0.62 4.97
N ASP A 47 -6.03 -0.85 3.71
CA ASP A 47 -5.51 -0.10 2.57
C ASP A 47 -6.19 1.27 2.45
N GLU A 48 -5.42 2.29 2.11
CA GLU A 48 -5.89 3.66 1.87
C GLU A 48 -5.94 3.93 0.35
N PRO A 49 -7.13 3.93 -0.28
CA PRO A 49 -7.26 4.05 -1.74
C PRO A 49 -6.98 5.48 -2.25
N GLY A 50 -7.00 6.49 -1.38
CA GLY A 50 -6.72 7.88 -1.73
C GLY A 50 -5.24 8.23 -1.87
N LEU A 51 -4.33 7.30 -1.55
CA LEU A 51 -2.89 7.54 -1.65
C LEU A 51 -2.46 7.69 -3.12
N PRO A 52 -1.68 8.74 -3.46
CA PRO A 52 -1.28 8.97 -4.85
C PRO A 52 -0.36 7.83 -5.32
N VAL A 53 -0.72 7.22 -6.43
CA VAL A 53 0.02 6.15 -7.10
C VAL A 53 0.61 6.66 -8.42
N MET A 54 1.71 6.05 -8.86
CA MET A 54 2.27 6.29 -10.20
C MET A 54 2.60 7.79 -10.46
N THR A 55 3.12 8.47 -9.45
CA THR A 55 3.46 9.91 -9.54
C THR A 55 4.69 10.16 -10.42
N PHE A 56 4.94 11.42 -10.78
CA PHE A 56 6.13 11.79 -11.56
C PHE A 56 7.44 11.33 -10.90
N ARG A 57 7.57 11.54 -9.58
CA ARG A 57 8.75 11.09 -8.82
C ARG A 57 8.95 9.58 -8.89
N TYR A 58 7.88 8.79 -8.86
CA TYR A 58 7.94 7.34 -8.99
C TYR A 58 8.52 6.94 -10.35
N TRP A 59 8.05 7.54 -11.45
CA TRP A 59 8.55 7.24 -12.79
C TRP A 59 10.03 7.60 -12.97
N VAL A 60 10.44 8.76 -12.47
CA VAL A 60 11.85 9.19 -12.53
C VAL A 60 12.73 8.17 -11.81
N MET A 61 12.30 7.72 -10.63
CA MET A 61 13.03 6.74 -9.83
C MET A 61 13.10 5.36 -10.44
N ALA A 62 11.97 4.87 -10.95
CA ALA A 62 11.86 3.57 -11.60
C ALA A 62 12.79 3.49 -12.81
N ILE A 63 12.75 4.51 -13.67
CA ILE A 63 13.60 4.55 -14.87
C ILE A 63 15.07 4.67 -14.48
N LEU A 64 15.41 5.59 -13.58
CA LEU A 64 16.80 5.81 -13.14
C LEU A 64 17.42 4.53 -12.56
N PHE A 65 16.76 3.89 -11.60
CA PHE A 65 17.31 2.71 -10.95
C PHE A 65 17.26 1.47 -11.83
N SER A 66 16.25 1.31 -12.69
CA SER A 66 16.20 0.21 -13.67
C SER A 66 17.37 0.31 -14.65
N CYS A 67 17.65 1.51 -15.17
CA CYS A 67 18.80 1.74 -16.03
C CYS A 67 20.13 1.46 -15.30
N LEU A 68 20.29 1.93 -14.07
CA LEU A 68 21.50 1.68 -13.27
C LEU A 68 21.69 0.19 -13.00
N LEU A 69 20.64 -0.53 -12.62
CA LEU A 69 20.71 -1.97 -12.35
C LEU A 69 21.17 -2.74 -13.57
N SER A 70 20.50 -2.49 -14.70
CA SER A 70 20.80 -3.15 -15.97
C SER A 70 22.24 -2.85 -16.40
N PHE A 71 22.67 -1.59 -16.26
CA PHE A 71 24.04 -1.19 -16.55
C PHE A 71 25.05 -1.94 -15.68
N PHE A 72 24.89 -1.95 -14.36
CA PHE A 72 25.84 -2.64 -13.47
C PHE A 72 25.86 -4.15 -13.72
N ASN A 73 24.69 -4.78 -13.87
CA ASN A 73 24.62 -6.21 -14.16
C ASN A 73 25.31 -6.55 -15.48
N GLN A 74 25.09 -5.76 -16.53
CA GLN A 74 25.71 -5.99 -17.84
C GLN A 74 27.22 -5.67 -17.83
N PHE A 75 27.63 -4.64 -17.09
CA PHE A 75 29.02 -4.23 -16.98
C PHE A 75 29.89 -5.25 -16.24
N PHE A 76 29.36 -5.86 -15.17
CA PHE A 76 30.08 -6.90 -14.42
C PHE A 76 30.04 -8.28 -15.09
N TRP A 77 29.10 -8.50 -16.01
CA TRP A 77 28.98 -9.77 -16.73
C TRP A 77 30.25 -10.17 -17.49
N PHE A 78 30.91 -9.21 -18.14
CA PHE A 78 32.10 -9.47 -18.96
C PHE A 78 33.41 -9.58 -18.17
N ARG A 79 33.36 -9.50 -16.83
CA ARG A 79 34.56 -9.62 -15.98
C ARG A 79 34.82 -11.06 -15.56
N SER A 80 36.08 -11.35 -15.27
CA SER A 80 36.56 -12.68 -14.82
C SER A 80 35.88 -13.20 -13.54
N LYS A 81 35.31 -12.29 -12.74
CA LYS A 81 34.46 -12.60 -11.57
C LYS A 81 33.17 -11.78 -11.69
N PRO A 82 32.09 -12.34 -12.23
CA PRO A 82 30.83 -11.61 -12.37
C PRO A 82 30.20 -11.36 -10.99
N MET A 83 29.61 -10.18 -10.82
CA MET A 83 28.85 -9.78 -9.65
C MET A 83 27.47 -9.32 -10.10
N THR A 84 26.43 -9.99 -9.63
CA THR A 84 25.03 -9.62 -9.92
C THR A 84 24.49 -8.80 -8.77
N LEU A 85 23.99 -7.61 -9.06
CA LEU A 85 23.25 -6.81 -8.10
C LEU A 85 21.80 -7.27 -8.05
N SER A 86 21.31 -7.53 -6.83
CA SER A 86 19.91 -7.84 -6.57
C SER A 86 19.06 -6.57 -6.52
N THR A 87 17.78 -6.69 -6.87
CA THR A 87 16.78 -5.62 -6.76
C THR A 87 16.64 -5.07 -5.34
N LEU A 88 16.98 -5.86 -4.31
CA LEU A 88 16.98 -5.42 -2.91
C LEU A 88 17.86 -4.19 -2.66
N VAL A 89 18.98 -4.05 -3.36
CA VAL A 89 19.87 -2.89 -3.21
C VAL A 89 19.15 -1.61 -3.64
N ILE A 90 18.37 -1.69 -4.71
CA ILE A 90 17.57 -0.57 -5.21
C ILE A 90 16.43 -0.26 -4.26
N GLN A 91 15.77 -1.30 -3.75
CA GLN A 91 14.69 -1.13 -2.79
C GLN A 91 15.18 -0.39 -1.53
N LEU A 92 16.38 -0.68 -1.04
CA LEU A 92 16.96 0.04 0.10
C LEU A 92 17.33 1.49 -0.24
N LEU A 93 17.84 1.74 -1.46
CA LEU A 93 18.21 3.09 -1.91
C LEU A 93 17.01 3.95 -2.30
N SER A 94 15.89 3.35 -2.68
CA SER A 94 14.70 4.09 -3.11
C SER A 94 14.03 4.85 -1.99
N TYR A 95 14.10 4.36 -0.75
CA TYR A 95 13.54 5.06 0.41
C TYR A 95 14.20 6.42 0.69
N PRO A 96 15.53 6.50 0.94
CA PRO A 96 16.17 7.78 1.22
C PRO A 96 16.09 8.72 0.02
N PHE A 97 16.19 8.21 -1.21
CA PHE A 97 16.10 9.04 -2.40
C PHE A 97 14.67 9.55 -2.63
N GLY A 98 13.63 8.72 -2.46
CA GLY A 98 12.23 9.15 -2.55
C GLY A 98 11.90 10.24 -1.52
N ARG A 99 12.43 10.10 -0.29
CA ARG A 99 12.33 11.11 0.78
C ARG A 99 13.12 12.38 0.46
N PHE A 100 14.22 12.29 -0.28
CA PHE A 100 14.99 13.44 -0.77
C PHE A 100 14.22 14.17 -1.86
N MET A 101 13.73 13.46 -2.88
CA MET A 101 12.96 14.04 -3.98
C MET A 101 11.68 14.71 -3.49
N ALA A 102 10.99 14.13 -2.49
CA ALA A 102 9.82 14.75 -1.86
C ALA A 102 10.12 16.09 -1.17
N ARG A 103 11.37 16.36 -0.78
CA ARG A 103 11.80 17.66 -0.20
C ARG A 103 12.31 18.65 -1.25
N VAL A 104 12.90 18.16 -2.33
CA VAL A 104 13.54 19.00 -3.36
C VAL A 104 12.53 19.45 -4.42
N LEU A 105 11.55 18.61 -4.76
CA LEU A 105 10.58 18.94 -5.80
C LEU A 105 9.55 19.97 -5.30
N PRO A 106 9.19 20.98 -6.12
CA PRO A 106 8.17 21.96 -5.76
C PRO A 106 6.80 21.30 -5.55
N ALA A 107 6.05 21.79 -4.57
CA ALA A 107 4.69 21.35 -4.28
C ALA A 107 3.77 21.56 -5.50
N GLY A 108 2.90 20.60 -5.79
CA GLY A 108 1.97 20.66 -6.92
C GLY A 108 1.84 19.31 -7.65
N PRO A 109 1.56 19.30 -8.97
CA PRO A 109 1.35 18.04 -9.71
C PRO A 109 2.61 17.15 -9.76
N LEU A 110 3.80 17.75 -9.58
CA LEU A 110 5.06 17.02 -9.50
C LEU A 110 5.29 16.41 -8.10
N ASN A 111 4.73 17.01 -7.05
CA ASN A 111 4.86 16.60 -5.66
C ASN A 111 3.51 16.72 -4.94
N PRO A 112 2.59 15.76 -5.18
CA PRO A 112 1.22 15.84 -4.68
C PRO A 112 1.09 15.60 -3.17
N GLY A 113 2.13 15.06 -2.51
CA GLY A 113 2.09 14.78 -1.08
C GLY A 113 3.36 14.12 -0.56
N PRO A 114 3.41 13.73 0.72
CA PRO A 114 4.54 13.01 1.30
C PRO A 114 4.86 11.71 0.54
N PHE A 115 6.12 11.29 0.56
CA PHE A 115 6.53 10.00 -0.02
C PHE A 115 5.81 8.85 0.70
N ASN A 116 5.11 8.02 -0.06
CA ASN A 116 4.26 6.95 0.46
C ASN A 116 4.82 5.55 0.18
N ILE A 117 4.20 4.53 0.77
CA ILE A 117 4.57 3.12 0.59
C ILE A 117 4.36 2.64 -0.86
N LYS A 118 3.31 3.12 -1.53
CA LYS A 118 2.97 2.69 -2.90
C LYS A 118 3.99 3.18 -3.94
N GLU A 119 4.63 4.32 -3.69
CA GLU A 119 5.70 4.86 -4.52
C GLU A 119 7.08 4.30 -4.16
N HIS A 120 7.20 3.70 -2.98
CA HIS A 120 8.44 3.06 -2.53
C HIS A 120 8.64 1.68 -3.16
N VAL A 121 7.55 0.94 -3.36
CA VAL A 121 7.55 -0.33 -4.09
C VAL A 121 7.78 -0.01 -5.57
N LEU A 122 9.01 -0.22 -6.05
CA LEU A 122 9.47 0.03 -7.41
C LEU A 122 9.64 -1.27 -8.21
#